data_AF-A0A4P8Q6L4-F1
#
_entry.id   AF-A0A4P8Q6L4-F1
#
_cell.length_a   1.000
_cell.length_b   1.000
_cell.length_c   1.000
_cell.angle_alpha   90.00
_cell.angle_beta   90.00
_cell.angle_gamma   90.00
#
_symmetry.space_group_name_H-M   'P 1'
#
loop_
_entity.id
_entity.type
_entity.pdbx_description
1 polymer ?
#
loop_
_entity_poly.entity_id
_entity_poly.type
_entity_poly.pdbx_seq_one_letter_code
_entity_poly.pdbx_strand_id
1 'polypeptide(L)'
;MVTPPAVLYGSWAAAGLILAALGQPWVGLGFALVGMAFDVWAQGRVKRYQKTEAPVAGWPPLLMAIVAIRFALGVSGPLIAWLMNPRADVMLVVVLIQIWSIGVAFVQFSAAPRLLALAAAPICATVLVVIYPLLIGPHGLAVAAAFVMLATILFIISRATHALWCDLFAADQRNKALLMDVQAAHEAAVLDRDAARCARQEADEANAAKSRFLANMSHEIRTPLNGVIGMAQIMAGDALEDRQKARLEILDRSAHTLLDLINQILDLSRIEEGRLEIVPQSIDADALVHEVTETLRPLAESKGLAFHVVSPGLGWVSADPVRMRQILFNLLSNAIKFTAEGQVALEVALTDAGAVFRVSDTGRGIPADQIGQLFTRFAQIEAAAVDRRDGAGLGLSIVATLVEMMGGRIVVESEAGEGATFVVTLPLTPAQPVQAGEDAPDAEPERALRVLVAEDHPVNQQVIRGLLGQVGIEVEIVDDGLQAVEATQTRDWDLILMDVQMPNMDGPTATRTIRQRETDQGLVRTPIIALTANAMVEQVESYLAAGMDAVVSKPVDLKVLLTTISEVMSAKI
;
A
#
# COMPACT_ATOMS: atom_id res chain seq x y z
N MET A 1 -24.75 -25.50 -42.79
CA MET A 1 -25.80 -25.70 -43.84
C MET A 1 -26.05 -24.49 -44.74
N VAL A 2 -25.26 -23.40 -44.65
CA VAL A 2 -25.29 -22.33 -45.67
C VAL A 2 -24.00 -22.45 -46.47
N THR A 3 -24.05 -23.23 -47.54
CA THR A 3 -22.97 -23.26 -48.53
C THR A 3 -22.85 -21.88 -49.18
N PRO A 4 -21.64 -21.36 -49.45
CA PRO A 4 -21.48 -20.05 -50.07
C PRO A 4 -22.26 -20.00 -51.40
N PRO A 5 -23.02 -18.92 -51.67
CA PRO A 5 -23.83 -18.83 -52.89
C PRO A 5 -23.01 -19.03 -54.17
N ALA A 6 -21.76 -18.56 -54.17
CA ALA A 6 -20.81 -18.70 -55.27
C ALA A 6 -20.54 -20.17 -55.66
N VAL A 7 -20.42 -21.07 -54.67
CA VAL A 7 -20.14 -22.50 -54.91
C VAL A 7 -21.38 -23.18 -55.51
N LEU A 8 -22.56 -22.85 -55.01
CA LEU A 8 -23.82 -23.44 -55.45
C LEU A 8 -24.22 -23.01 -56.85
N TYR A 9 -24.17 -21.70 -57.13
CA TYR A 9 -24.53 -21.18 -58.44
C TYR A 9 -23.48 -21.55 -59.48
N GLY A 10 -22.19 -21.58 -59.10
CA GLY A 10 -21.14 -22.07 -59.98
C GLY A 10 -21.36 -23.52 -60.44
N SER A 11 -21.91 -24.37 -59.55
CA SER A 11 -22.22 -25.78 -59.86
C SER A 11 -23.26 -25.91 -60.99
N TRP A 12 -24.38 -25.21 -60.86
CA TRP A 12 -25.47 -25.24 -61.85
C TRP A 12 -25.08 -24.59 -63.17
N ALA A 13 -24.34 -23.47 -63.11
CA ALA A 13 -23.82 -22.80 -64.30
C ALA A 13 -22.85 -23.71 -65.07
N ALA A 14 -21.91 -24.34 -64.38
CA ALA A 14 -20.92 -25.23 -65.00
C ALA A 14 -21.61 -26.43 -65.66
N ALA A 15 -22.54 -27.09 -64.97
CA ALA A 15 -23.29 -28.21 -65.54
C ALA A 15 -24.15 -27.78 -66.75
N GLY A 16 -24.79 -26.61 -66.70
CA GLY A 16 -25.53 -26.06 -67.84
C GLY A 16 -24.64 -25.75 -69.05
N LEU A 17 -23.45 -25.19 -68.83
CA LEU A 17 -22.46 -24.93 -69.88
C LEU A 17 -21.94 -26.23 -70.51
N ILE A 18 -21.70 -27.27 -69.71
CA ILE A 18 -21.29 -28.58 -70.21
C ILE A 18 -22.38 -29.17 -71.12
N LEU A 19 -23.65 -29.08 -70.73
CA LEU A 19 -24.76 -29.54 -71.57
C LEU A 19 -24.90 -28.71 -72.86
N ALA A 20 -24.65 -27.40 -72.80
CA ALA A 20 -24.62 -26.55 -73.98
C ALA A 20 -23.49 -26.94 -74.95
N ALA A 21 -22.30 -27.27 -74.41
CA ALA A 21 -21.15 -27.72 -75.20
C ALA A 21 -21.40 -29.08 -75.89
N LEU A 22 -22.31 -29.90 -75.37
CA LEU A 22 -22.77 -31.16 -76.00
C LEU A 22 -23.81 -30.94 -77.11
N GLY A 23 -24.02 -29.69 -77.55
CA GLY A 23 -24.96 -29.35 -78.62
C GLY A 23 -26.41 -29.20 -78.14
N GLN A 24 -26.64 -29.05 -76.83
CA GLN A 24 -27.98 -28.89 -76.25
C GLN A 24 -28.11 -27.61 -75.41
N PRO A 25 -27.96 -26.42 -76.03
CA PRO A 25 -27.90 -25.14 -75.33
C PRO A 25 -29.19 -24.83 -74.55
N TRP A 26 -30.35 -25.19 -75.08
CA TRP A 26 -31.64 -24.94 -74.43
C TRP A 26 -31.87 -25.82 -73.20
N VAL A 27 -31.44 -27.08 -73.25
CA VAL A 27 -31.50 -28.00 -72.10
C VAL A 27 -30.54 -27.52 -71.00
N GLY A 28 -29.31 -27.14 -71.37
CA GLY A 28 -28.32 -26.60 -70.44
C GLY A 28 -28.76 -25.30 -69.76
N LEU A 29 -29.31 -24.35 -70.52
CA LEU A 29 -29.81 -23.08 -69.99
C LEU A 29 -31.00 -23.29 -69.04
N GLY A 30 -31.98 -24.09 -69.45
CA GLY A 30 -33.16 -24.39 -68.62
C GLY A 30 -32.77 -25.08 -67.31
N PHE A 31 -31.89 -26.08 -67.38
CA PHE A 31 -31.37 -26.79 -66.21
C PHE A 31 -30.66 -25.86 -65.22
N ALA A 32 -29.76 -25.00 -65.70
CA ALA A 32 -29.02 -24.07 -64.85
C ALA A 32 -29.95 -23.06 -64.15
N LEU A 33 -30.90 -22.47 -64.89
CA LEU A 33 -31.83 -21.47 -64.33
C LEU A 33 -32.77 -22.09 -63.29
N VAL A 34 -33.35 -23.25 -63.57
CA VAL A 34 -34.26 -23.94 -62.65
C VAL A 34 -33.52 -24.36 -61.38
N GLY A 35 -32.31 -24.92 -61.51
CA GLY A 35 -31.48 -25.33 -60.38
C GLY A 35 -31.06 -24.16 -59.49
N MET A 36 -30.61 -23.05 -60.07
CA MET A 36 -30.26 -21.84 -59.32
C MET A 36 -31.48 -21.24 -58.60
N ALA A 37 -32.63 -21.13 -59.29
CA ALA A 37 -33.85 -20.60 -58.70
C ALA A 37 -34.33 -21.45 -57.51
N PHE A 38 -34.23 -22.78 -57.63
CA PHE A 38 -34.53 -23.70 -56.54
C PHE A 38 -33.57 -23.51 -55.36
N ASP A 39 -32.26 -23.41 -55.60
CA ASP A 39 -31.28 -23.25 -54.53
C ASP A 39 -31.40 -21.90 -53.79
N VAL A 40 -31.77 -20.82 -54.49
CA VAL A 40 -32.11 -19.52 -53.88
C VAL A 40 -33.30 -19.68 -52.93
N TRP A 41 -34.38 -20.31 -53.41
CA TRP A 41 -35.57 -20.56 -52.62
C TRP A 41 -35.28 -21.45 -51.40
N ALA A 42 -34.57 -22.55 -51.61
CA ALA A 42 -34.20 -23.51 -50.58
C ALA A 42 -33.35 -22.87 -49.48
N GLN A 43 -32.31 -22.10 -49.84
CA GLN A 43 -31.49 -21.36 -48.86
C GLN A 43 -32.31 -20.35 -48.06
N GLY A 44 -33.22 -19.63 -48.71
CA GLY A 44 -34.10 -18.68 -48.04
C GLY A 44 -35.02 -19.35 -47.01
N ARG A 45 -35.47 -20.58 -47.31
CA ARG A 45 -36.30 -21.38 -46.38
C ARG A 45 -35.47 -21.95 -45.23
N VAL A 46 -34.28 -22.50 -45.51
CA VAL A 46 -33.37 -23.03 -44.47
C VAL A 46 -32.92 -21.94 -43.51
N LYS A 47 -32.56 -20.75 -44.00
CA LYS A 47 -32.19 -19.60 -43.13
C LYS A 47 -33.32 -19.13 -42.24
N ARG A 48 -34.57 -19.13 -42.75
CA ARG A 48 -35.74 -18.82 -41.92
C ARG A 48 -35.96 -19.89 -40.86
N TYR A 49 -35.86 -21.16 -41.24
CA TYR A 49 -36.04 -22.28 -40.32
C TYR A 49 -35.05 -22.26 -39.15
N GLN A 50 -33.76 -21.97 -39.43
CA GLN A 50 -32.72 -21.87 -38.40
C GLN A 50 -32.93 -20.74 -37.37
N LYS A 51 -33.80 -19.76 -37.66
CA LYS A 51 -34.09 -18.65 -36.75
C LYS A 51 -35.28 -18.91 -35.82
N THR A 52 -36.15 -19.88 -36.13
CA THR A 52 -37.49 -19.95 -35.51
C THR A 52 -37.74 -21.17 -34.62
N GLU A 53 -36.98 -22.26 -34.73
CA GLU A 53 -37.26 -23.50 -33.98
C GLU A 53 -35.99 -24.17 -33.42
N ALA A 54 -36.05 -24.62 -32.17
CA ALA A 54 -35.07 -25.55 -31.60
C ALA A 54 -35.25 -26.93 -32.27
N PRO A 55 -34.16 -27.64 -32.60
CA PRO A 55 -34.25 -28.88 -33.36
C PRO A 55 -34.90 -30.00 -32.53
N VAL A 56 -36.11 -30.40 -32.92
CA VAL A 56 -36.76 -31.64 -32.47
C VAL A 56 -35.95 -32.83 -33.00
N ALA A 57 -35.85 -33.90 -32.23
CA ALA A 57 -35.06 -35.09 -32.57
C ALA A 57 -35.40 -35.65 -33.96
N GLY A 58 -34.52 -35.42 -34.94
CA GLY A 58 -34.66 -35.87 -36.33
C GLY A 58 -34.45 -34.75 -37.36
N TRP A 59 -34.30 -35.12 -38.63
CA TRP A 59 -34.24 -34.13 -39.71
C TRP A 59 -35.65 -33.66 -40.07
N PRO A 60 -35.90 -32.34 -40.19
CA PRO A 60 -37.22 -31.84 -40.55
C PRO A 60 -37.69 -32.41 -41.90
N PRO A 61 -38.97 -32.81 -42.03
CA PRO A 61 -39.51 -33.32 -43.30
C PRO A 61 -39.31 -32.33 -44.46
N LEU A 62 -39.37 -31.03 -44.17
CA LEU A 62 -39.09 -29.97 -45.12
C LEU A 62 -37.65 -30.02 -45.67
N LEU A 63 -36.66 -30.28 -44.80
CA LEU A 63 -35.26 -30.34 -45.19
C LEU A 63 -34.97 -31.60 -46.02
N MET A 64 -35.57 -32.72 -45.64
CA MET A 64 -35.54 -33.95 -46.46
C MET A 64 -36.14 -33.71 -47.85
N ALA A 65 -37.31 -33.06 -47.94
CA ALA A 65 -37.94 -32.74 -49.22
C ALA A 65 -37.06 -31.84 -50.09
N ILE A 66 -36.44 -30.81 -49.49
CA ILE A 66 -35.50 -29.92 -50.20
C ILE A 66 -34.33 -30.72 -50.78
N VAL A 67 -33.72 -31.62 -50.00
CA VAL A 67 -32.61 -32.46 -50.46
C VAL A 67 -33.06 -33.38 -51.61
N ALA A 68 -34.18 -34.08 -51.46
CA ALA A 68 -34.68 -34.98 -52.50
C ALA A 68 -34.92 -34.24 -53.83
N ILE A 69 -35.63 -33.11 -53.76
CA ILE A 69 -35.95 -32.30 -54.95
C ILE A 69 -34.69 -31.75 -55.60
N ARG A 70 -33.73 -31.27 -54.80
CA ARG A 70 -32.47 -30.72 -55.31
C ARG A 70 -31.68 -31.73 -56.14
N PHE A 71 -31.52 -32.95 -55.63
CA PHE A 71 -30.75 -33.98 -56.32
C PHE A 71 -31.54 -34.58 -57.49
N ALA A 72 -32.88 -34.69 -57.38
CA ALA A 72 -33.71 -35.04 -58.52
C ALA A 72 -33.59 -34.01 -59.67
N LEU A 73 -33.57 -32.72 -59.34
CA LEU A 73 -33.31 -31.65 -60.30
C LEU A 73 -31.90 -31.74 -60.89
N GLY A 74 -30.88 -32.04 -60.07
CA GLY A 74 -29.48 -32.16 -60.54
C GLY A 74 -29.27 -33.32 -61.53
N VAL A 75 -30.15 -34.31 -61.48
CA VAL A 75 -30.11 -35.50 -62.32
C VAL A 75 -30.92 -35.32 -63.61
N SER A 76 -31.98 -34.52 -63.59
CA SER A 76 -32.93 -34.41 -64.70
C SER A 76 -32.32 -33.84 -65.98
N GLY A 77 -31.52 -32.78 -65.90
CA GLY A 77 -30.87 -32.17 -67.09
C GLY A 77 -29.93 -33.12 -67.83
N PRO A 78 -28.94 -33.72 -67.17
CA PRO A 78 -28.06 -34.71 -67.79
C PRO A 78 -28.82 -35.93 -68.35
N LEU A 79 -29.86 -36.40 -67.65
CA LEU A 79 -30.69 -37.51 -68.15
C LEU A 79 -31.48 -37.14 -69.41
N ILE A 80 -32.15 -35.98 -69.41
CA ILE A 80 -32.85 -35.45 -70.59
C ILE A 80 -31.87 -35.30 -71.75
N ALA A 81 -30.65 -34.83 -71.46
CA ALA A 81 -29.66 -34.62 -72.49
C ALA A 81 -29.22 -35.91 -73.16
N TRP A 82 -29.02 -36.97 -72.38
CA TRP A 82 -28.74 -38.30 -72.91
C TRP A 82 -29.91 -38.87 -73.71
N LEU A 83 -31.15 -38.75 -73.20
CA LEU A 83 -32.35 -39.27 -73.88
C LEU A 83 -32.59 -38.60 -75.25
N MET A 84 -32.27 -37.31 -75.38
CA MET A 84 -32.41 -36.57 -76.64
C MET A 84 -31.32 -36.90 -77.66
N ASN A 85 -30.13 -37.34 -77.22
CA ASN A 85 -29.02 -37.66 -78.09
C ASN A 85 -28.13 -38.77 -77.48
N PRO A 86 -28.53 -40.05 -77.57
CA PRO A 86 -27.86 -41.17 -76.90
C PRO A 86 -26.57 -41.60 -77.63
N ARG A 87 -25.59 -40.70 -77.70
CA ARG A 87 -24.24 -40.97 -78.21
C ARG A 87 -23.28 -41.32 -77.06
N ALA A 88 -22.21 -42.05 -77.38
CA ALA A 88 -21.26 -42.54 -76.39
C ALA A 88 -20.46 -41.42 -75.68
N ASP A 89 -20.16 -40.33 -76.38
CA ASP A 89 -19.53 -39.12 -75.85
C ASP A 89 -20.45 -38.38 -74.87
N VAL A 90 -21.73 -38.21 -75.21
CA VAL A 90 -22.75 -37.62 -74.34
C VAL A 90 -22.93 -38.48 -73.08
N MET A 91 -23.01 -39.80 -73.24
CA MET A 91 -23.11 -40.76 -72.14
C MET A 91 -21.95 -40.62 -71.15
N LEU A 92 -20.70 -40.53 -71.64
CA LEU A 92 -19.52 -40.36 -70.79
C LEU A 92 -19.60 -39.08 -69.96
N VAL A 93 -19.96 -37.96 -70.58
CA VAL A 93 -20.06 -36.67 -69.88
C VAL A 93 -21.20 -36.67 -68.84
N VAL A 94 -22.34 -37.29 -69.15
CA VAL A 94 -23.44 -37.45 -68.19
C VAL A 94 -23.00 -38.28 -66.99
N VAL A 95 -22.30 -39.40 -67.20
CA VAL A 95 -21.76 -40.22 -66.11
C VAL A 95 -20.77 -39.43 -65.25
N LEU A 96 -19.88 -38.62 -65.85
CA LEU A 96 -18.93 -37.78 -65.11
C LEU A 96 -19.63 -36.71 -64.26
N ILE A 97 -20.66 -36.05 -64.79
CA ILE A 97 -21.47 -35.08 -64.03
C ILE A 97 -22.15 -35.77 -62.85
N GLN A 98 -22.65 -37.00 -63.03
CA GLN A 98 -23.30 -37.75 -61.96
C GLN A 98 -22.30 -38.23 -60.90
N ILE A 99 -21.11 -38.70 -61.28
CA ILE A 99 -20.05 -39.07 -60.32
C ILE A 99 -19.65 -37.86 -59.48
N TRP A 100 -19.51 -36.69 -60.11
CA TRP A 100 -19.26 -35.43 -59.39
C TRP A 100 -20.40 -35.10 -58.42
N SER A 101 -21.66 -35.29 -58.84
CA SER A 101 -22.84 -35.06 -58.00
C SER A 101 -22.90 -36.00 -56.78
N ILE A 102 -22.45 -37.25 -56.92
CA ILE A 102 -22.28 -38.19 -55.78
C ILE A 102 -21.25 -37.62 -54.81
N GLY A 103 -20.10 -37.13 -55.31
CA GLY A 103 -19.08 -36.49 -54.48
C GLY A 103 -19.62 -35.28 -53.70
N VAL A 104 -20.45 -34.45 -54.32
CA VAL A 104 -21.10 -33.30 -53.64
C VAL A 104 -22.10 -33.76 -52.58
N ALA A 105 -22.97 -34.73 -52.90
CA ALA A 105 -23.91 -35.30 -51.92
C ALA A 105 -23.16 -35.86 -50.71
N PHE A 106 -22.03 -36.50 -50.96
CA PHE A 106 -21.20 -37.10 -49.97
C PHE A 106 -20.53 -36.09 -49.04
N VAL A 107 -19.90 -35.04 -49.58
CA VAL A 107 -19.30 -33.97 -48.78
C VAL A 107 -20.37 -33.24 -47.94
N GLN A 108 -21.58 -33.09 -48.47
CA GLN A 108 -22.66 -32.38 -47.78
C GLN A 108 -23.37 -33.21 -46.71
N PHE A 109 -23.48 -34.54 -46.88
CA PHE A 109 -24.33 -35.40 -46.05
C PHE A 109 -23.62 -36.63 -45.47
N SER A 110 -22.28 -36.71 -45.48
CA SER A 110 -21.52 -37.83 -44.88
C SER A 110 -21.91 -38.12 -43.43
N ALA A 111 -22.24 -37.08 -42.66
CA ALA A 111 -22.70 -37.17 -41.28
C ALA A 111 -24.19 -37.54 -41.10
N ALA A 112 -24.96 -37.65 -42.18
CA ALA A 112 -26.40 -37.84 -42.16
C ALA A 112 -26.81 -38.96 -43.15
N PRO A 113 -26.73 -40.25 -42.75
CA PRO A 113 -26.88 -41.37 -43.66
C PRO A 113 -28.23 -41.40 -44.39
N ARG A 114 -29.32 -40.95 -43.74
CA ARG A 114 -30.65 -40.84 -44.36
C ARG A 114 -30.70 -39.78 -45.46
N LEU A 115 -30.07 -38.62 -45.25
CA LEU A 115 -30.01 -37.54 -46.25
C LEU A 115 -29.06 -37.90 -47.38
N LEU A 116 -27.94 -38.55 -47.06
CA LEU A 116 -27.02 -39.07 -48.06
C LEU A 116 -27.70 -40.10 -48.98
N ALA A 117 -28.45 -41.04 -48.41
CA ALA A 117 -29.21 -42.02 -49.19
C ALA A 117 -30.25 -41.33 -50.08
N LEU A 118 -30.96 -40.34 -49.55
CA LEU A 118 -31.97 -39.57 -50.29
C LEU A 118 -31.36 -38.76 -51.45
N ALA A 119 -30.17 -38.19 -51.24
CA ALA A 119 -29.42 -37.43 -52.24
C ALA A 119 -28.80 -38.34 -53.32
N ALA A 120 -28.24 -39.48 -52.91
CA ALA A 120 -27.54 -40.41 -53.81
C ALA A 120 -28.51 -41.26 -54.65
N ALA A 121 -29.70 -41.59 -54.13
CA ALA A 121 -30.67 -42.44 -54.81
C ALA A 121 -31.01 -42.02 -56.26
N PRO A 122 -31.42 -40.75 -56.54
CA PRO A 122 -31.72 -40.35 -57.91
C PRO A 122 -30.48 -40.38 -58.81
N ILE A 123 -29.30 -40.05 -58.28
CA ILE A 123 -28.05 -40.08 -59.05
C ILE A 123 -27.69 -41.50 -59.45
N CYS A 124 -27.70 -42.44 -58.50
CA CYS A 124 -27.41 -43.85 -58.75
C CYS A 124 -28.41 -44.46 -59.75
N ALA A 125 -29.70 -44.13 -59.63
CA ALA A 125 -30.72 -44.60 -60.56
C ALA A 125 -30.45 -44.13 -61.99
N THR A 126 -30.07 -42.86 -62.18
CA THR A 126 -29.76 -42.33 -63.51
C THR A 126 -28.45 -42.87 -64.07
N VAL A 127 -27.41 -42.99 -63.26
CA VAL A 127 -26.16 -43.65 -63.69
C VAL A 127 -26.48 -45.06 -64.18
N LEU A 128 -27.27 -45.83 -63.42
CA LEU A 128 -27.69 -47.18 -63.80
C LEU A 128 -28.44 -47.22 -65.14
N VAL A 129 -29.40 -46.32 -65.36
CA VAL A 129 -30.15 -46.22 -66.64
C VAL A 129 -29.21 -45.90 -67.81
N VAL A 130 -28.30 -44.94 -67.63
CA VAL A 130 -27.39 -44.47 -68.68
C VAL A 130 -26.33 -45.53 -69.03
N ILE A 131 -25.83 -46.29 -68.04
CA ILE A 131 -24.83 -47.35 -68.27
C ILE A 131 -25.45 -48.71 -68.60
N TYR A 132 -26.77 -48.87 -68.52
CA TYR A 132 -27.45 -50.15 -68.78
C TYR A 132 -27.01 -50.84 -70.09
N PRO A 133 -26.84 -50.13 -71.22
CA PRO A 133 -26.34 -50.74 -72.45
C PRO A 133 -24.91 -51.31 -72.33
N LEU A 134 -24.05 -50.68 -71.51
CA LEU A 134 -22.69 -51.17 -71.23
C LEU A 134 -22.70 -52.42 -70.34
N LEU A 135 -23.67 -52.54 -69.44
CA LEU A 135 -23.80 -53.67 -68.53
C LEU A 135 -24.21 -54.98 -69.25
N ILE A 136 -24.94 -54.87 -70.36
CA ILE A 136 -25.35 -56.02 -71.17
C ILE A 136 -24.27 -56.39 -72.22
N GLY A 137 -23.29 -55.52 -72.44
CA GLY A 137 -22.20 -55.74 -73.38
C GLY A 137 -21.16 -56.77 -72.91
N PRO A 138 -20.19 -57.12 -73.77
CA PRO A 138 -19.16 -58.13 -73.49
C PRO A 138 -18.26 -57.80 -72.30
N HIS A 139 -18.25 -56.54 -71.84
CA HIS A 139 -17.46 -56.06 -70.70
C HIS A 139 -18.30 -55.67 -69.47
N GLY A 140 -19.59 -56.04 -69.43
CA GLY A 140 -20.52 -55.58 -68.38
C GLY A 140 -20.09 -55.91 -66.95
N LEU A 141 -19.44 -57.07 -66.76
CA LEU A 141 -18.97 -57.51 -65.44
C LEU A 141 -17.82 -56.64 -64.89
N ALA A 142 -16.93 -56.16 -65.78
CA ALA A 142 -15.85 -55.25 -65.40
C ALA A 142 -16.40 -53.85 -65.02
N VAL A 143 -17.41 -53.38 -65.75
CA VAL A 143 -18.11 -52.13 -65.43
C VAL A 143 -18.78 -52.21 -64.06
N ALA A 144 -19.51 -53.30 -63.79
CA ALA A 144 -20.14 -53.52 -62.47
C ALA A 144 -19.11 -53.55 -61.33
N ALA A 145 -17.99 -54.25 -61.51
CA ALA A 145 -16.91 -54.32 -60.52
C ALA A 145 -16.29 -52.95 -60.22
N ALA A 146 -16.07 -52.11 -61.25
CA ALA A 146 -15.53 -50.77 -61.07
C ALA A 146 -16.46 -49.87 -60.22
N PHE A 147 -17.78 -49.96 -60.42
CA PHE A 147 -18.76 -49.22 -59.63
C PHE A 147 -18.83 -49.71 -58.17
N VAL A 148 -18.72 -51.03 -57.93
CA VAL A 148 -18.64 -51.58 -56.55
C VAL A 148 -17.38 -51.09 -55.84
N MET A 149 -16.23 -51.08 -56.53
CA MET A 149 -14.97 -50.59 -55.98
C MET A 149 -15.06 -49.09 -55.63
N LEU A 150 -15.61 -48.28 -56.53
CA LEU A 150 -15.84 -46.85 -56.31
C LEU A 150 -16.76 -46.61 -55.10
N ALA A 151 -17.88 -47.33 -54.99
CA ALA A 151 -18.80 -47.25 -53.86
C ALA A 151 -18.11 -47.61 -52.52
N THR A 152 -17.25 -48.63 -52.53
CA THR A 152 -16.51 -49.07 -51.34
C THR A 152 -15.50 -48.00 -50.87
N ILE A 153 -14.73 -47.44 -51.80
CA ILE A 153 -13.76 -46.37 -51.50
C ILE A 153 -14.47 -45.14 -50.94
N LEU A 154 -15.56 -44.71 -51.58
CA LEU A 154 -16.38 -43.62 -51.09
C LEU A 154 -16.90 -43.93 -49.68
N PHE A 155 -17.44 -45.12 -49.41
CA PHE A 155 -17.92 -45.47 -48.07
C PHE A 155 -16.83 -45.35 -46.98
N ILE A 156 -15.61 -45.82 -47.24
CA ILE A 156 -14.47 -45.73 -46.31
C ILE A 156 -14.11 -44.27 -46.02
N ILE A 157 -13.98 -43.44 -47.07
CA ILE A 157 -13.70 -42.01 -46.93
C ILE A 157 -14.78 -41.33 -46.09
N SER A 158 -16.03 -41.82 -46.14
CA SER A 158 -17.18 -41.21 -45.46
C SER A 158 -17.06 -41.38 -43.97
N ARG A 159 -16.77 -42.61 -43.56
CA ARG A 159 -16.61 -42.96 -42.15
C ARG A 159 -15.41 -42.22 -41.55
N ALA A 160 -14.30 -42.17 -42.27
CA ALA A 160 -13.09 -41.48 -41.81
C ALA A 160 -13.33 -39.97 -41.67
N THR A 161 -13.95 -39.33 -42.67
CA THR A 161 -14.25 -37.89 -42.61
C THR A 161 -15.28 -37.55 -41.54
N HIS A 162 -16.32 -38.37 -41.37
CA HIS A 162 -17.33 -38.16 -40.33
C HIS A 162 -16.74 -38.24 -38.92
N ALA A 163 -15.90 -39.23 -38.63
CA ALA A 163 -15.24 -39.37 -37.33
C ALA A 163 -14.40 -38.14 -36.99
N LEU A 164 -13.58 -37.68 -37.96
CA LEU A 164 -12.72 -36.51 -37.80
C LEU A 164 -13.52 -35.22 -37.56
N TRP A 165 -14.68 -35.07 -38.23
CA TRP A 165 -15.59 -33.96 -37.99
C TRP A 165 -16.19 -34.00 -36.58
N CYS A 166 -16.64 -35.16 -36.10
CA CYS A 166 -17.19 -35.31 -34.75
C CYS A 166 -16.16 -34.92 -33.68
N ASP A 167 -14.91 -35.36 -33.82
CA ASP A 167 -13.84 -35.04 -32.87
C ASP A 167 -13.51 -33.55 -32.85
N LEU A 168 -13.43 -32.91 -34.03
CA LEU A 168 -13.20 -31.46 -34.14
C LEU A 168 -14.33 -30.65 -33.49
N PHE A 169 -15.59 -31.03 -33.73
CA PHE A 169 -16.73 -30.34 -33.11
C PHE A 169 -16.75 -30.52 -31.59
N ALA A 170 -16.43 -31.71 -31.08
CA ALA A 170 -16.36 -31.96 -29.65
C ALA A 170 -15.19 -31.19 -28.98
N ALA A 171 -14.07 -31.01 -29.68
CA ALA A 171 -12.95 -30.18 -29.21
C ALA A 171 -13.32 -28.68 -29.19
N ASP A 172 -13.96 -28.17 -30.25
CA ASP A 172 -14.41 -26.77 -30.32
C ASP A 172 -15.40 -26.43 -29.20
N GLN A 173 -16.36 -27.32 -28.90
CA GLN A 173 -17.28 -27.10 -27.79
C GLN A 173 -16.59 -27.08 -26.42
N ARG A 174 -15.63 -28.00 -26.18
CA ARG A 174 -14.85 -28.02 -24.93
C ARG A 174 -14.03 -26.75 -24.75
N ASN A 175 -13.36 -26.27 -25.80
CA ASN A 175 -12.56 -25.04 -25.75
C ASN A 175 -13.43 -23.81 -25.46
N LYS A 176 -14.63 -23.74 -26.04
CA LYS A 176 -15.58 -22.65 -25.74
C LYS A 176 -16.04 -22.65 -24.28
N ALA A 177 -16.34 -23.83 -23.73
CA ALA A 177 -16.72 -23.96 -22.33
C ALA A 177 -15.57 -23.52 -21.40
N LEU A 178 -14.35 -23.99 -21.66
CA LEU A 178 -13.16 -23.60 -20.87
C LEU A 178 -12.90 -22.09 -20.93
N LEU A 179 -13.07 -21.46 -22.09
CA LEU A 179 -12.91 -20.00 -22.22
C LEU A 179 -13.93 -19.24 -21.36
N MET A 180 -15.19 -19.70 -21.33
CA MET A 180 -16.23 -19.11 -20.49
C MET A 180 -15.89 -19.27 -18.99
N ASP A 181 -15.43 -20.45 -18.57
CA ASP A 181 -15.05 -20.71 -17.18
C ASP A 181 -13.85 -19.84 -16.74
N VAL A 182 -12.83 -19.72 -17.60
CA VAL A 182 -11.65 -18.86 -17.34
C VAL A 182 -12.04 -17.39 -17.26
N GLN A 183 -12.94 -16.92 -18.12
CA GLN A 183 -13.44 -15.54 -18.06
C GLN A 183 -14.21 -15.27 -16.75
N ALA A 184 -15.11 -16.17 -16.37
CA ALA A 184 -15.85 -16.05 -15.12
C ALA A 184 -14.92 -16.08 -13.88
N ALA A 185 -13.91 -16.95 -13.89
CA ALA A 185 -12.91 -16.99 -12.82
C ALA A 185 -12.06 -15.72 -12.76
N HIS A 186 -11.70 -15.14 -13.91
CA HIS A 186 -10.96 -13.89 -13.97
C HIS A 186 -11.78 -12.70 -13.43
N GLU A 187 -13.05 -12.59 -13.82
CA GLU A 187 -13.95 -11.55 -13.33
C GLU A 187 -14.14 -11.64 -11.81
N ALA A 188 -14.34 -12.85 -11.28
CA ALA A 188 -14.43 -13.06 -9.83
C ALA A 188 -13.14 -12.65 -9.10
N ALA A 189 -11.97 -12.99 -9.64
CA ALA A 189 -10.68 -12.62 -9.05
C ALA A 189 -10.42 -11.10 -9.08
N VAL A 190 -10.87 -10.39 -10.12
CA VAL A 190 -10.79 -8.93 -10.18
C VAL A 190 -11.68 -8.29 -9.11
N LEU A 191 -12.92 -8.75 -8.97
CA LEU A 191 -13.84 -8.25 -7.95
C LEU A 191 -13.32 -8.46 -6.53
N ASP A 192 -12.77 -9.64 -6.22
CA ASP A 192 -12.18 -9.94 -4.92
C ASP A 192 -10.97 -9.05 -4.62
N ARG A 193 -10.10 -8.84 -5.62
CA ARG A 193 -8.95 -7.93 -5.50
C ARG A 193 -9.38 -6.49 -5.27
N ASP A 194 -10.40 -6.01 -5.96
CA ASP A 194 -10.89 -4.63 -5.80
C ASP A 194 -11.56 -4.44 -4.43
N ALA A 195 -12.33 -5.42 -3.96
CA ALA A 195 -12.89 -5.40 -2.61
C ALA A 195 -11.80 -5.36 -1.52
N ALA A 196 -10.74 -6.17 -1.66
CA ALA A 196 -9.60 -6.14 -0.76
C ALA A 196 -8.87 -4.80 -0.78
N ARG A 197 -8.76 -4.16 -1.95
CA ARG A 197 -8.14 -2.84 -2.10
C ARG A 197 -8.96 -1.74 -1.42
N CYS A 198 -10.28 -1.74 -1.61
CA CYS A 198 -11.17 -0.79 -0.94
C CYS A 198 -11.10 -0.94 0.59
N ALA A 199 -11.18 -2.17 1.10
CA ALA A 199 -11.09 -2.43 2.55
C ALA A 199 -9.76 -1.95 3.15
N ARG A 200 -8.64 -2.15 2.42
CA ARG A 200 -7.33 -1.64 2.85
C ARG A 200 -7.27 -0.11 2.86
N GLN A 201 -7.82 0.54 1.82
CA GLN A 201 -7.84 1.99 1.75
C GLN A 201 -8.68 2.62 2.87
N GLU A 202 -9.85 2.05 3.19
CA GLU A 202 -10.66 2.51 4.33
C GLU A 202 -9.92 2.37 5.66
N ALA A 203 -9.18 1.28 5.87
CA ALA A 203 -8.37 1.08 7.07
C ALA A 203 -7.22 2.09 7.16
N ASP A 204 -6.53 2.36 6.04
CA ASP A 204 -5.42 3.33 5.99
C ASP A 204 -5.93 4.77 6.23
N GLU A 205 -7.09 5.13 5.66
CA GLU A 205 -7.73 6.43 5.89
C GLU A 205 -8.18 6.60 7.36
N ALA A 206 -8.73 5.55 7.97
CA ALA A 206 -9.11 5.56 9.38
C ALA A 206 -7.90 5.74 10.30
N ASN A 207 -6.78 5.04 10.02
CA ASN A 207 -5.54 5.19 10.77
C ASN A 207 -4.97 6.62 10.64
N ALA A 208 -4.92 7.17 9.43
CA ALA A 208 -4.44 8.52 9.21
C ALA A 208 -5.32 9.59 9.89
N ALA A 209 -6.63 9.36 9.95
CA ALA A 209 -7.55 10.24 10.68
C ALA A 209 -7.34 10.15 12.19
N LYS A 210 -7.18 8.93 12.74
CA LYS A 210 -6.88 8.69 14.16
C LYS A 210 -5.62 9.43 14.59
N SER A 211 -4.55 9.38 13.81
CA SER A 211 -3.31 10.02 14.21
C SER A 211 -3.26 11.52 14.01
N ARG A 212 -3.89 12.05 12.97
CA ARG A 212 -4.13 13.51 12.87
C ARG A 212 -4.94 14.02 14.06
N PHE A 213 -5.96 13.27 14.49
CA PHE A 213 -6.75 13.62 15.66
C PHE A 213 -5.88 13.63 16.93
N LEU A 214 -5.08 12.58 17.17
CA LEU A 214 -4.19 12.53 18.33
C LEU A 214 -3.14 13.64 18.32
N ALA A 215 -2.54 13.95 17.17
CA ALA A 215 -1.56 15.02 17.03
C ALA A 215 -2.16 16.40 17.33
N ASN A 216 -3.31 16.72 16.74
CA ASN A 216 -4.01 17.98 16.97
C ASN A 216 -4.46 18.09 18.44
N MET A 217 -5.02 17.01 18.99
CA MET A 217 -5.47 17.01 20.38
C MET A 217 -4.32 17.17 21.37
N SER A 218 -3.15 16.60 21.09
CA SER A 218 -1.99 16.86 21.92
C SER A 218 -1.59 18.34 21.93
N HIS A 219 -1.64 19.02 20.79
CA HIS A 219 -1.36 20.47 20.75
C HIS A 219 -2.42 21.25 21.54
N GLU A 220 -3.71 20.94 21.35
CA GLU A 220 -4.80 21.61 22.06
C GLU A 220 -4.80 21.34 23.58
N ILE A 221 -4.29 20.20 24.03
CA ILE A 221 -4.14 19.91 25.47
C ILE A 221 -2.85 20.51 26.03
N ARG A 222 -1.76 20.55 25.25
CA ARG A 222 -0.46 21.09 25.69
C ARG A 222 -0.54 22.59 25.97
N THR A 223 -1.21 23.37 25.14
CA THR A 223 -1.32 24.83 25.30
C THR A 223 -1.93 25.27 26.64
N PRO A 224 -3.12 24.80 27.06
CA PRO A 224 -3.67 25.18 28.36
C PRO A 224 -2.85 24.61 29.52
N LEU A 225 -2.25 23.42 29.36
CA LEU A 225 -1.44 22.79 30.40
C LEU A 225 -0.11 23.53 30.64
N ASN A 226 0.54 24.00 29.58
CA ASN A 226 1.70 24.89 29.68
C ASN A 226 1.35 26.21 30.37
N GLY A 227 0.13 26.71 30.17
CA GLY A 227 -0.35 27.88 30.91
C GLY A 227 -0.52 27.62 32.40
N VAL A 228 -0.99 26.43 32.78
CA VAL A 228 -1.09 25.98 34.18
C VAL A 228 0.30 25.85 34.82
N ILE A 229 1.26 25.25 34.11
CA ILE A 229 2.66 25.10 34.57
C ILE A 229 3.32 26.47 34.71
N GLY A 230 3.19 27.32 33.69
CA GLY A 230 3.76 28.67 33.73
C GLY A 230 3.22 29.50 34.89
N MET A 231 1.91 29.44 35.15
CA MET A 231 1.31 30.11 36.29
C MET A 231 1.79 29.52 37.63
N ALA A 232 1.95 28.19 37.70
CA ALA A 232 2.51 27.54 38.88
C ALA A 232 3.93 28.05 39.13
N GLN A 233 4.81 28.04 38.13
CA GLN A 233 6.19 28.52 38.24
C GLN A 233 6.29 29.99 38.65
N ILE A 234 5.42 30.86 38.12
CA ILE A 234 5.35 32.26 38.54
C ILE A 234 4.99 32.36 40.02
N MET A 235 3.95 31.66 40.46
CA MET A 235 3.54 31.64 41.87
C MET A 235 4.63 31.05 42.78
N ALA A 236 5.44 30.10 42.29
CA ALA A 236 6.57 29.52 43.04
C ALA A 236 7.65 30.56 43.36
N GLY A 237 7.81 31.58 42.52
CA GLY A 237 8.78 32.67 42.71
C GLY A 237 8.36 33.72 43.75
N ASP A 238 7.09 33.72 44.17
CA ASP A 238 6.58 34.64 45.19
C ASP A 238 6.88 34.16 46.61
N ALA A 239 6.75 35.07 47.58
CA ALA A 239 6.81 34.72 49.00
C ALA A 239 5.56 33.91 49.41
N LEU A 240 5.68 32.58 49.34
CA LEU A 240 4.60 31.63 49.67
C LEU A 240 4.74 31.05 51.08
N GLU A 241 3.60 30.83 51.75
CA GLU A 241 3.52 30.00 52.96
C GLU A 241 3.81 28.52 52.62
N ASP A 242 4.33 27.74 53.58
CA ASP A 242 4.69 26.32 53.36
C ASP A 242 3.53 25.47 52.83
N ARG A 243 2.29 25.78 53.26
CA ARG A 243 1.09 25.10 52.77
C ARG A 243 0.75 25.45 51.32
N GLN A 244 1.09 26.65 50.86
CA GLN A 244 0.91 27.06 49.47
C GLN A 244 1.98 26.43 48.58
N LYS A 245 3.24 26.38 49.04
CA LYS A 245 4.33 25.67 48.35
C LYS A 245 3.99 24.20 48.11
N ALA A 246 3.57 23.49 49.15
CA ALA A 246 3.19 22.08 49.02
C ALA A 246 2.03 21.84 48.03
N ARG A 247 1.04 22.74 47.97
CA ARG A 247 -0.05 22.65 46.99
C ARG A 247 0.43 22.90 45.56
N LEU A 248 1.35 23.84 45.43
CA LEU A 248 1.92 24.24 44.15
C LEU A 248 2.82 23.14 43.59
N GLU A 249 3.63 22.49 44.42
CA GLU A 249 4.41 21.29 44.06
C GLU A 249 3.51 20.15 43.57
N ILE A 250 2.37 19.91 44.23
CA ILE A 250 1.40 18.89 43.78
C ILE A 250 0.82 19.25 42.41
N LEU A 251 0.47 20.52 42.19
CA LEU A 251 -0.09 21.00 40.93
C LEU A 251 0.92 20.90 39.80
N ASP A 252 2.15 21.34 40.03
CA ASP A 252 3.25 21.29 39.06
C ASP A 252 3.59 19.84 38.68
N ARG A 253 3.74 18.96 39.69
CA ARG A 253 3.97 17.51 39.48
C ARG A 253 2.83 16.85 38.69
N SER A 254 1.58 17.24 38.98
CA SER A 254 0.40 16.69 38.28
C SER A 254 0.35 17.14 36.82
N ALA A 255 0.73 18.39 36.54
CA ALA A 255 0.77 18.93 35.19
C ALA A 255 1.87 18.27 34.34
N HIS A 256 3.07 18.09 34.89
CA HIS A 256 4.15 17.35 34.22
C HIS A 256 3.79 15.88 33.98
N THR A 257 3.15 15.21 34.95
CA THR A 257 2.67 13.82 34.75
C THR A 257 1.67 13.72 33.59
N LEU A 258 0.78 14.70 33.44
CA LEU A 258 -0.18 14.76 32.33
C LEU A 258 0.52 14.98 30.97
N LEU A 259 1.52 15.87 30.92
CA LEU A 259 2.33 16.08 29.71
C LEU A 259 3.06 14.80 29.30
N ASP A 260 3.67 14.11 30.25
CA ASP A 260 4.38 12.85 29.99
C ASP A 260 3.45 11.79 29.42
N LEU A 261 2.24 11.65 29.98
CA LEU A 261 1.23 10.72 29.46
C LEU A 261 0.81 11.06 28.03
N ILE A 262 0.59 12.33 27.73
CA ILE A 262 0.22 12.78 26.38
C ILE A 262 1.37 12.49 25.40
N ASN A 263 2.60 12.82 25.77
CA ASN A 263 3.78 12.58 24.94
C ASN A 263 3.97 11.08 24.70
N GLN A 264 3.76 10.22 25.72
CA GLN A 264 3.81 8.77 25.56
C GLN A 264 2.74 8.23 24.60
N ILE A 265 1.51 8.76 24.65
CA ILE A 265 0.44 8.39 23.70
C ILE A 265 0.80 8.82 22.27
N LEU A 266 1.41 9.98 22.10
CA LEU A 266 1.86 10.45 20.79
C LEU A 266 3.01 9.62 20.24
N ASP A 267 4.03 9.34 21.06
CA ASP A 267 5.14 8.45 20.67
C ASP A 267 4.59 7.10 20.21
N LEU A 268 3.62 6.54 20.95
CA LEU A 268 2.94 5.30 20.56
C LEU A 268 2.23 5.40 19.21
N SER A 269 1.48 6.49 18.95
CA SER A 269 0.83 6.69 17.64
C SER A 269 1.86 6.74 16.52
N ARG A 270 2.97 7.48 16.70
CA ARG A 270 4.03 7.60 15.70
C ARG A 270 4.72 6.26 15.42
N ILE A 271 4.89 5.45 16.45
CA ILE A 271 5.39 4.07 16.34
C ILE A 271 4.42 3.20 15.54
N GLU A 272 3.11 3.23 15.84
CA GLU A 272 2.08 2.45 15.12
C GLU A 272 2.06 2.75 13.61
N GLU A 273 2.41 3.97 13.23
CA GLU A 273 2.43 4.42 11.84
C GLU A 273 3.79 4.28 11.15
N GLY A 274 4.82 3.80 11.87
CA GLY A 274 6.19 3.71 11.34
C GLY A 274 6.84 5.05 11.02
N ARG A 275 6.40 6.14 11.66
CA ARG A 275 6.92 7.51 11.43
C ARG A 275 7.89 8.00 12.51
N LEU A 276 8.17 7.21 13.53
CA LEU A 276 9.18 7.56 14.52
C LEU A 276 10.56 7.27 13.91
N GLU A 277 11.41 8.28 13.84
CA GLU A 277 12.79 8.15 13.35
C GLU A 277 13.76 8.23 14.52
N ILE A 278 14.80 7.37 14.48
CA ILE A 278 15.92 7.43 15.40
C ILE A 278 16.96 8.35 14.78
N VAL A 279 17.33 9.42 15.48
CA VAL A 279 18.30 10.40 14.98
C VAL A 279 19.62 10.22 15.73
N PRO A 280 20.57 9.41 15.20
CA PRO A 280 21.85 9.19 15.84
C PRO A 280 22.71 10.46 15.79
N GLN A 281 23.26 10.85 16.93
CA GLN A 281 24.17 11.97 17.10
C GLN A 281 25.39 11.52 17.91
N SER A 282 26.52 12.22 17.78
CA SER A 282 27.67 11.98 18.65
C SER A 282 27.41 12.55 20.03
N ILE A 283 27.36 11.70 21.04
CA ILE A 283 27.03 12.08 22.42
C ILE A 283 28.05 11.51 23.40
N ASP A 284 28.29 12.24 24.49
CA ASP A 284 28.95 11.69 25.67
C ASP A 284 27.93 10.84 26.44
N ALA A 285 28.03 9.51 26.31
CA ALA A 285 27.10 8.59 26.95
C ALA A 285 27.25 8.57 28.47
N ASP A 286 28.45 8.85 28.99
CA ASP A 286 28.68 8.89 30.42
C ASP A 286 28.03 10.12 31.05
N ALA A 287 28.10 11.27 30.37
CA ALA A 287 27.39 12.48 30.77
C ALA A 287 25.87 12.26 30.81
N LEU A 288 25.30 11.60 29.79
CA LEU A 288 23.86 11.31 29.74
C LEU A 288 23.43 10.35 30.85
N VAL A 289 24.17 9.26 31.07
CA VAL A 289 23.91 8.31 32.17
C VAL A 289 23.97 9.04 33.50
N HIS A 290 25.01 9.86 33.72
CA HIS A 290 25.17 10.64 34.94
C HIS A 290 23.96 11.56 35.17
N GLU A 291 23.56 12.32 34.16
CA GLU A 291 22.43 13.25 34.23
C GLU A 291 21.12 12.54 34.62
N VAL A 292 20.81 11.40 34.00
CA VAL A 292 19.60 10.62 34.34
C VAL A 292 19.68 10.11 35.78
N THR A 293 20.84 9.60 36.19
CA THR A 293 21.00 9.04 37.55
C THR A 293 20.90 10.11 38.64
N GLU A 294 21.51 11.28 38.45
CA GLU A 294 21.42 12.40 39.41
C GLU A 294 20.02 12.98 39.48
N THR A 295 19.28 12.98 38.37
CA THR A 295 17.86 13.39 38.37
C THR A 295 17.00 12.48 39.26
N LEU A 296 17.28 11.18 39.28
CA LEU A 296 16.49 10.18 40.01
C LEU A 296 17.00 9.90 41.44
N ARG A 297 18.23 10.32 41.77
CA ARG A 297 18.83 10.11 43.08
C ARG A 297 18.00 10.70 44.23
N PRO A 298 17.51 11.96 44.19
CA PRO A 298 16.68 12.51 45.26
C PRO A 298 15.39 11.73 45.47
N LEU A 299 14.81 11.16 44.41
CA LEU A 299 13.61 10.34 44.49
C LEU A 299 13.87 9.02 45.23
N ALA A 300 14.99 8.34 44.92
CA ALA A 300 15.40 7.14 45.62
C ALA A 300 15.70 7.42 47.11
N GLU A 301 16.42 8.51 47.39
CA GLU A 301 16.75 8.95 48.76
C GLU A 301 15.50 9.31 49.57
N SER A 302 14.51 9.97 48.95
CA SER A 302 13.23 10.28 49.61
C SER A 302 12.46 9.05 50.05
N LYS A 303 12.68 7.90 49.39
CA LYS A 303 12.14 6.58 49.77
C LYS A 303 13.06 5.77 50.68
N GLY A 304 14.26 6.28 51.01
CA GLY A 304 15.27 5.56 51.78
C GLY A 304 15.93 4.39 51.04
N LEU A 305 15.89 4.37 49.71
CA LEU A 305 16.50 3.33 48.89
C LEU A 305 17.99 3.61 48.66
N ALA A 306 18.83 2.58 48.71
CA ALA A 306 20.22 2.69 48.26
C ALA A 306 20.27 2.73 46.73
N PHE A 307 20.91 3.76 46.16
CA PHE A 307 20.99 3.95 44.71
C PHE A 307 22.44 3.88 44.21
N HIS A 308 22.78 2.80 43.51
CA HIS A 308 24.13 2.49 43.08
C HIS A 308 24.28 2.59 41.56
N VAL A 309 25.37 3.19 41.11
CA VAL A 309 25.72 3.26 39.69
C VAL A 309 27.14 2.73 39.53
N VAL A 310 27.31 1.71 38.70
CA VAL A 310 28.60 1.12 38.35
C VAL A 310 28.78 1.28 36.85
N SER A 311 29.69 2.17 36.44
CA SER A 311 30.04 2.36 35.03
C SER A 311 31.56 2.40 34.87
N PRO A 312 32.15 1.55 34.01
CA PRO A 312 33.54 1.66 33.60
C PRO A 312 33.77 2.81 32.59
N GLY A 313 32.70 3.48 32.15
CA GLY A 313 32.72 4.48 31.09
C GLY A 313 32.34 3.89 29.73
N LEU A 314 31.45 4.56 29.00
CA LEU A 314 31.13 4.28 27.59
C LEU A 314 31.84 5.24 26.64
N GLY A 315 32.21 6.44 27.11
CA GLY A 315 32.77 7.51 26.31
C GLY A 315 31.79 8.05 25.26
N TRP A 316 32.37 8.58 24.18
CA TRP A 316 31.59 9.16 23.08
C TRP A 316 31.06 8.07 22.14
N VAL A 317 29.75 8.11 21.88
CA VAL A 317 29.04 7.14 21.06
C VAL A 317 28.04 7.80 20.12
N SER A 318 27.73 7.13 19.02
CA SER A 318 26.66 7.53 18.10
C SER A 318 25.33 6.95 18.58
N ALA A 319 24.45 7.78 19.13
CA ALA A 319 23.14 7.38 19.65
C ALA A 319 22.14 8.54 19.56
N ASP A 320 20.84 8.24 19.65
CA ASP A 320 19.82 9.26 19.83
C ASP A 320 19.71 9.61 21.34
N PRO A 321 20.13 10.81 21.78
CA PRO A 321 20.17 11.17 23.19
C PRO A 321 18.78 11.22 23.83
N VAL A 322 17.76 11.62 23.07
CA VAL A 322 16.39 11.73 23.59
C VAL A 322 15.84 10.34 23.88
N ARG A 323 16.03 9.40 22.95
CA ARG A 323 15.52 8.03 23.09
C ARG A 323 16.32 7.22 24.10
N MET A 324 17.64 7.37 24.13
CA MET A 324 18.50 6.73 25.13
C MET A 324 18.15 7.20 26.55
N ARG A 325 17.96 8.51 26.76
CA ARG A 325 17.47 9.07 28.03
C ARG A 325 16.11 8.50 28.42
N GLN A 326 15.17 8.44 27.47
CA GLN A 326 13.83 7.91 27.69
C GLN A 326 13.86 6.44 28.14
N ILE A 327 14.73 5.61 27.53
CA ILE A 327 14.92 4.22 27.92
C ILE A 327 15.42 4.13 29.37
N LEU A 328 16.52 4.82 29.70
CA LEU A 328 17.14 4.75 31.02
C LEU A 328 16.21 5.29 32.11
N PHE A 329 15.59 6.44 31.87
CA PHE A 329 14.67 7.07 32.82
C PHE A 329 13.47 6.17 33.11
N ASN A 330 12.85 5.56 32.09
CA ASN A 330 11.70 4.67 32.27
C ASN A 330 12.06 3.42 33.07
N LEU A 331 13.23 2.83 32.85
CA LEU A 331 13.66 1.64 33.60
C LEU A 331 13.99 1.98 35.05
N LEU A 332 14.79 3.02 35.30
CA LEU A 332 15.21 3.42 36.64
C LEU A 332 14.06 3.97 37.48
N SER A 333 13.18 4.79 36.89
CA SER A 333 12.00 5.30 37.60
C SER A 333 11.03 4.17 37.97
N ASN A 334 10.86 3.14 37.12
CA ASN A 334 10.08 1.96 37.47
C ASN A 334 10.73 1.16 38.60
N ALA A 335 12.05 0.95 38.56
CA ALA A 335 12.78 0.27 39.63
C ALA A 335 12.60 0.97 40.98
N ILE A 336 12.76 2.30 41.03
CA ILE A 336 12.55 3.12 42.25
C ILE A 336 11.07 3.10 42.68
N LYS A 337 10.15 3.11 41.72
CA LYS A 337 8.72 3.11 41.99
C LYS A 337 8.25 1.80 42.64
N PHE A 338 8.70 0.66 42.13
CA PHE A 338 8.26 -0.67 42.57
C PHE A 338 9.11 -1.30 43.68
N THR A 339 10.15 -0.60 44.13
CA THR A 339 10.93 -0.94 45.31
C THR A 339 10.46 -0.10 46.49
N ALA A 340 10.00 -0.76 47.55
CA ALA A 340 9.59 -0.09 48.79
C ALA A 340 10.78 0.12 49.73
N GLU A 341 11.60 -0.91 49.91
CA GLU A 341 12.81 -0.91 50.74
C GLU A 341 13.92 -1.68 50.02
N GLY A 342 15.18 -1.35 50.29
CA GLY A 342 16.34 -2.03 49.70
C GLY A 342 17.12 -1.13 48.74
N GLN A 343 17.44 -1.64 47.55
CA GLN A 343 18.34 -0.96 46.62
C GLN A 343 17.90 -1.03 45.17
N VAL A 344 18.35 -0.03 44.40
CA VAL A 344 18.28 0.01 42.94
C VAL A 344 19.70 0.24 42.41
N ALA A 345 20.11 -0.55 41.42
CA ALA A 345 21.43 -0.48 40.83
C ALA A 345 21.35 -0.32 39.30
N LEU A 346 22.22 0.54 38.75
CA LEU A 346 22.51 0.61 37.33
C LEU A 346 23.94 0.13 37.09
N GLU A 347 24.10 -0.94 36.33
CA GLU A 347 25.39 -1.36 35.80
C GLU A 347 25.46 -1.06 34.31
N VAL A 348 26.51 -0.37 33.90
CA VAL A 348 26.80 -0.07 32.51
C VAL A 348 28.04 -0.85 32.11
N ALA A 349 28.02 -1.48 30.94
CA ALA A 349 29.18 -2.19 30.40
C ALA A 349 29.24 -2.05 28.89
N LEU A 350 30.45 -1.92 28.34
CA LEU A 350 30.68 -2.04 26.90
C LEU A 350 31.08 -3.48 26.58
N THR A 351 30.35 -4.12 25.66
CA THR A 351 30.60 -5.50 25.21
C THR A 351 30.79 -5.56 23.70
N ASP A 352 31.22 -6.69 23.17
CA ASP A 352 31.31 -6.92 21.72
C ASP A 352 29.96 -6.76 20.99
N ALA A 353 28.85 -6.92 21.73
CA ALA A 353 27.49 -6.73 21.22
C ALA A 353 26.97 -5.29 21.34
N GLY A 354 27.77 -4.37 21.88
CA GLY A 354 27.42 -2.98 22.15
C GLY A 354 27.33 -2.62 23.64
N ALA A 355 26.71 -1.48 23.93
CA ALA A 355 26.52 -0.99 25.29
C ALA A 355 25.38 -1.76 25.99
N VAL A 356 25.67 -2.25 27.19
CA VAL A 356 24.74 -3.01 28.04
C VAL A 356 24.40 -2.18 29.26
N PHE A 357 23.11 -1.96 29.48
CA PHE A 357 22.55 -1.31 30.65
C PHE A 357 21.74 -2.33 31.44
N ARG A 358 22.21 -2.67 32.64
CA ARG A 358 21.53 -3.57 33.57
C ARG A 358 20.95 -2.75 34.72
N VAL A 359 19.62 -2.68 34.78
CA VAL A 359 18.89 -2.03 35.86
C VAL A 359 18.32 -3.11 36.76
N SER A 360 18.80 -3.18 38.00
CA SER A 360 18.39 -4.17 38.99
C SER A 360 17.73 -3.50 40.18
N ASP A 361 16.66 -4.10 40.68
CA ASP A 361 15.94 -3.66 41.88
C ASP A 361 15.67 -4.83 42.83
N THR A 362 15.53 -4.54 44.12
CA THR A 362 15.15 -5.53 45.15
C THR A 362 13.67 -5.42 45.54
N GLY A 363 12.84 -4.98 44.60
CA GLY A 363 11.41 -4.74 44.82
C GLY A 363 10.59 -6.03 44.84
N ARG A 364 9.29 -5.87 44.61
CA ARG A 364 8.31 -6.98 44.64
C ARG A 364 8.54 -8.08 43.59
N GLY A 365 9.40 -7.85 42.60
CA GLY A 365 9.59 -8.74 41.45
C GLY A 365 8.33 -8.92 40.60
N ILE A 366 8.46 -9.70 39.54
CA ILE A 366 7.43 -9.93 38.53
C ILE A 366 7.18 -11.45 38.43
N PRO A 367 5.93 -11.90 38.65
CA PRO A 367 5.57 -13.31 38.49
C PRO A 367 5.85 -13.83 37.07
N ALA A 368 6.32 -15.07 36.95
CA ALA A 368 6.75 -15.67 35.68
C ALA A 368 5.64 -15.72 34.61
N ASP A 369 4.38 -15.87 35.03
CA ASP A 369 3.19 -15.86 34.17
C ASP A 369 2.88 -14.47 33.60
N GLN A 370 3.39 -13.40 34.22
CA GLN A 370 3.18 -12.02 33.80
C GLN A 370 4.34 -11.43 32.99
N ILE A 371 5.52 -12.09 32.98
CA ILE A 371 6.70 -11.64 32.23
C ILE A 371 6.39 -11.47 30.73
N GLY A 372 5.66 -12.42 30.13
CA GLY A 372 5.28 -12.36 28.71
C GLY A 372 4.35 -11.19 28.35
N GLN A 373 3.72 -10.56 29.33
CA GLN A 373 2.80 -9.44 29.15
C GLN A 373 3.41 -8.08 29.53
N LEU A 374 4.65 -8.04 30.03
CA LEU A 374 5.32 -6.79 30.44
C LEU A 374 5.44 -5.75 29.34
N PHE A 375 5.64 -6.21 28.11
CA PHE A 375 5.87 -5.37 26.94
C PHE A 375 4.60 -5.14 26.12
N THR A 376 3.46 -5.69 26.54
CA THR A 376 2.18 -5.43 25.86
C THR A 376 1.62 -4.06 26.26
N ARG A 377 0.97 -3.40 25.30
CA ARG A 377 0.45 -2.03 25.49
C ARG A 377 -0.66 -2.02 26.52
N PHE A 378 -0.64 -1.02 27.41
CA PHE A 378 -1.63 -0.83 28.48
C PHE A 378 -1.69 -1.97 29.51
N ALA A 379 -0.74 -2.90 29.48
CA ALA A 379 -0.69 -3.95 30.49
C ALA A 379 -0.29 -3.36 31.84
N GLN A 380 -1.11 -3.65 32.84
CA GLN A 380 -0.82 -3.37 34.25
C GLN A 380 -0.73 -4.71 34.98
N ILE A 381 0.41 -4.97 35.61
CA ILE A 381 0.63 -6.15 36.45
C ILE A 381 -0.22 -5.98 37.72
N GLU A 382 -1.30 -6.75 37.84
CA GLU A 382 -2.09 -6.84 39.06
C GLU A 382 -1.24 -7.53 40.14
N ALA A 383 -0.59 -6.74 41.00
CA ALA A 383 -0.16 -7.24 42.30
C ALA A 383 -1.19 -6.87 43.37
N ALA A 384 -1.39 -7.81 44.28
CA ALA A 384 -2.39 -7.79 45.33
C ALA A 384 -2.53 -6.43 46.04
N ALA A 385 -3.79 -6.06 46.25
CA ALA A 385 -4.31 -4.93 47.02
C ALA A 385 -3.29 -4.09 47.82
N VAL A 386 -2.83 -2.99 47.21
CA VAL A 386 -2.70 -1.60 47.71
C VAL A 386 -1.92 -0.85 46.62
N ASP A 387 -2.42 0.32 46.18
CA ASP A 387 -1.92 1.18 45.08
C ASP A 387 -2.31 0.84 43.63
N ARG A 388 -3.59 1.08 43.32
CA ARG A 388 -4.19 1.13 41.97
C ARG A 388 -3.90 2.42 41.16
N ARG A 389 -2.88 3.23 41.47
CA ARG A 389 -2.85 4.63 40.99
C ARG A 389 -1.75 5.11 40.06
N ASP A 390 -0.70 4.35 39.78
CA ASP A 390 0.42 4.96 39.06
C ASP A 390 0.73 4.29 37.71
N GLY A 391 0.46 5.01 36.62
CA GLY A 391 1.04 4.78 35.27
C GLY A 391 0.08 4.21 34.21
N ALA A 392 0.14 4.73 32.99
CA ALA A 392 -0.70 4.30 31.86
C ALA A 392 -0.33 2.93 31.26
N GLY A 393 0.64 2.20 31.82
CA GLY A 393 1.10 0.92 31.29
C GLY A 393 1.79 1.02 29.93
N LEU A 394 2.27 2.21 29.55
CA LEU A 394 2.90 2.47 28.26
C LEU A 394 4.43 2.42 28.30
N GLY A 395 5.05 2.76 29.44
CA GLY A 395 6.50 2.95 29.57
C GLY A 395 7.34 1.77 29.07
N LEU A 396 7.06 0.53 29.53
CA LEU A 396 7.85 -0.64 29.12
C LEU A 396 7.61 -1.04 27.65
N SER A 397 6.39 -0.86 27.13
CA SER A 397 6.09 -1.11 25.72
C SER A 397 6.81 -0.12 24.79
N ILE A 398 6.96 1.14 25.22
CA ILE A 398 7.74 2.16 24.52
C ILE A 398 9.23 1.81 24.58
N VAL A 399 9.75 1.42 25.76
CA VAL A 399 11.15 0.98 25.91
C VAL A 399 11.48 -0.18 24.96
N ALA A 400 10.66 -1.23 24.93
CA ALA A 400 10.88 -2.36 24.04
C ALA A 400 10.92 -1.94 22.56
N THR A 401 9.98 -1.09 22.14
CA THR A 401 9.94 -0.60 20.76
C THR A 401 11.16 0.27 20.43
N LEU A 402 11.55 1.20 21.31
CA LEU A 402 12.70 2.06 21.08
C LEU A 402 14.00 1.25 21.01
N VAL A 403 14.16 0.26 21.89
CA VAL A 403 15.32 -0.64 21.86
C VAL A 403 15.37 -1.42 20.55
N GLU A 404 14.25 -1.94 20.07
CA GLU A 404 14.17 -2.64 18.78
C GLU A 404 14.51 -1.71 17.59
N MET A 405 13.97 -0.48 17.59
CA MET A 405 14.24 0.51 16.55
C MET A 405 15.70 0.98 16.53
N MET A 406 16.36 1.01 17.70
CA MET A 406 17.80 1.26 17.83
C MET A 406 18.66 0.01 17.50
N GLY A 407 18.05 -1.08 17.03
CA GLY A 407 18.74 -2.33 16.68
C GLY A 407 19.21 -3.15 17.88
N GLY A 408 18.71 -2.86 19.07
CA GLY A 408 19.05 -3.49 20.32
C GLY A 408 18.11 -4.62 20.74
N ARG A 409 18.31 -5.10 21.97
CA ARG A 409 17.44 -6.09 22.63
C ARG A 409 17.24 -5.77 24.10
N ILE A 410 16.08 -6.12 24.65
CA ILE A 410 15.78 -6.05 26.08
C ILE A 410 15.42 -7.44 26.61
N VAL A 411 15.98 -7.81 27.75
CA VAL A 411 15.71 -9.05 28.47
C VAL A 411 15.35 -8.71 29.91
N VAL A 412 14.45 -9.49 30.51
CA VAL A 412 14.05 -9.32 31.91
C VAL A 412 14.26 -10.63 32.67
N GLU A 413 14.90 -10.53 33.82
CA GLU A 413 15.12 -11.61 34.78
C GLU A 413 14.44 -11.17 36.08
N SER A 414 13.45 -11.90 36.57
CA SER A 414 12.72 -11.50 37.79
C SER A 414 12.11 -12.70 38.49
N GLU A 415 12.11 -12.66 39.81
CA GLU A 415 11.44 -13.62 40.68
C GLU A 415 10.56 -12.87 41.69
N ALA A 416 9.34 -13.36 41.91
CA ALA A 416 8.37 -12.69 42.78
C ALA A 416 8.89 -12.63 44.23
N GLY A 417 9.02 -11.41 44.76
CA GLY A 417 9.55 -11.12 46.09
C GLY A 417 11.07 -10.93 46.18
N GLU A 418 11.83 -11.21 45.11
CA GLU A 418 13.29 -11.07 45.10
C GLU A 418 13.78 -9.88 44.25
N GLY A 419 12.89 -9.27 43.45
CA GLY A 419 13.18 -8.11 42.62
C GLY A 419 13.19 -8.39 41.12
N ALA A 420 13.61 -7.42 40.33
CA ALA A 420 13.69 -7.54 38.88
C ALA A 420 15.00 -6.96 38.33
N THR A 421 15.48 -7.55 37.24
CA THR A 421 16.63 -7.08 36.49
C THR A 421 16.28 -6.95 35.02
N PHE A 422 16.35 -5.73 34.50
CA PHE A 422 16.17 -5.41 33.10
C PHE A 422 17.52 -5.20 32.45
N VAL A 423 17.79 -5.93 31.37
CA VAL A 423 19.04 -5.87 30.62
C VAL A 423 18.76 -5.36 29.21
N VAL A 424 19.18 -4.13 28.92
CA VAL A 424 19.12 -3.54 27.59
C VAL A 424 20.49 -3.62 26.93
N THR A 425 20.56 -4.13 25.70
CA THR A 425 21.76 -4.11 24.86
C THR A 425 21.49 -3.22 23.65
N LEU A 426 22.30 -2.17 23.45
CA LEU A 426 22.23 -1.26 22.30
C LEU A 426 23.53 -1.37 21.47
N PRO A 427 23.47 -1.53 20.14
CA PRO A 427 24.64 -1.61 19.27
C PRO A 427 25.25 -0.23 19.01
N LEU A 428 25.63 0.48 20.08
CA LEU A 428 26.21 1.83 19.99
C LEU A 428 27.61 1.75 19.39
N THR A 429 27.90 2.63 18.44
CA THR A 429 29.23 2.73 17.81
C THR A 429 30.02 3.87 18.45
N PRO A 430 31.33 3.70 18.69
CA PRO A 430 32.16 4.81 19.19
C PRO A 430 32.12 6.00 18.23
N ALA A 431 32.02 7.20 18.80
CA ALA A 431 32.01 8.45 18.06
C ALA A 431 33.10 9.40 18.57
N GLN A 432 33.37 10.47 17.84
CA GLN A 432 34.32 11.49 18.25
C GLN A 432 33.59 12.63 18.96
N PRO A 433 34.21 13.27 19.97
CA PRO A 433 33.67 14.47 20.59
C PRO A 433 33.31 15.50 19.55
N VAL A 434 32.09 16.02 19.64
CA VAL A 434 31.78 17.28 18.94
C VAL A 434 32.57 18.35 19.68
N GLN A 435 33.56 18.95 19.03
CA GLN A 435 34.28 20.08 19.60
C GLN A 435 33.29 21.25 19.77
N ALA A 436 32.67 21.35 20.94
CA ALA A 436 32.14 22.61 21.42
C ALA A 436 33.33 23.55 21.56
N GLY A 437 33.28 24.73 20.94
CA GLY A 437 34.32 25.73 21.08
C GLY A 437 34.45 26.13 22.54
N GLU A 438 35.46 25.60 23.23
CA GLU A 438 35.90 26.10 24.53
C GLU A 438 36.67 27.40 24.29
N ASP A 439 35.95 28.52 24.30
CA ASP A 439 36.48 29.85 24.61
C ASP A 439 35.31 30.74 25.05
N ALA A 440 34.95 30.68 26.33
CA ALA A 440 34.09 31.69 26.96
C ALA A 440 34.94 32.45 28.01
N PRO A 441 35.17 33.76 27.85
CA PRO A 441 35.73 34.58 28.91
C PRO A 441 34.65 34.92 29.94
N ASP A 442 34.93 34.65 31.22
CA ASP A 442 34.23 35.25 32.36
C ASP A 442 34.34 36.78 32.27
N ALA A 443 33.28 37.43 31.78
CA ALA A 443 33.09 38.87 31.92
C ALA A 443 31.65 39.12 32.34
N GLU A 444 31.45 39.49 33.60
CA GLU A 444 30.17 40.04 34.07
C GLU A 444 29.82 41.29 33.22
N PRO A 445 28.65 41.35 32.58
CA PRO A 445 28.30 42.49 31.75
C PRO A 445 28.01 43.73 32.62
N GLU A 446 28.73 44.82 32.37
CA GLU A 446 28.55 46.15 33.01
C GLU A 446 27.18 46.81 32.73
N ARG A 447 26.28 46.17 31.97
CA ARG A 447 24.90 46.61 31.74
C ARG A 447 23.95 45.42 31.61
N ALA A 448 22.70 45.59 32.06
CA ALA A 448 21.63 44.61 31.83
C ALA A 448 21.42 44.36 30.32
N LEU A 449 21.35 43.08 29.93
CA LEU A 449 21.07 42.68 28.55
C LEU A 449 19.66 43.13 28.15
N ARG A 450 19.52 43.70 26.96
CA ARG A 450 18.22 44.08 26.39
C ARG A 450 17.76 43.07 25.37
N VAL A 451 16.67 42.38 25.68
CA VAL A 451 16.12 41.28 24.89
C VAL A 451 14.76 41.65 24.33
N LEU A 452 14.60 41.53 23.02
CA LEU A 452 13.30 41.61 22.37
C LEU A 452 12.68 40.21 22.34
N VAL A 453 11.42 40.08 22.73
CA VAL A 453 10.68 38.82 22.69
C VAL A 453 9.47 38.98 21.78
N ALA A 454 9.43 38.22 20.69
CA ALA A 454 8.27 38.13 19.81
C ALA A 454 7.48 36.86 20.16
N GLU A 455 6.31 37.03 20.76
CA GLU A 455 5.47 35.94 21.25
C GLU A 455 4.02 36.40 21.23
N ASP A 456 3.12 35.66 20.57
CA ASP A 456 1.73 36.08 20.38
C ASP A 456 0.81 35.69 21.55
N HIS A 457 1.21 34.70 22.35
CA HIS A 457 0.40 34.17 23.42
C HIS A 457 0.66 34.88 24.76
N PRO A 458 -0.32 35.63 25.34
CA PRO A 458 -0.10 36.46 26.53
C PRO A 458 0.45 35.71 27.75
N VAL A 459 0.13 34.43 27.90
CA VAL A 459 0.66 33.61 29.00
C VAL A 459 2.14 33.29 28.80
N ASN A 460 2.57 33.00 27.58
CA ASN A 460 3.98 32.73 27.29
C ASN A 460 4.80 34.01 27.45
N GLN A 461 4.25 35.15 27.03
CA GLN A 461 4.84 36.47 27.29
C GLN A 461 5.10 36.69 28.78
N GLN A 462 4.12 36.38 29.65
CA GLN A 462 4.26 36.50 31.10
C GLN A 462 5.32 35.55 31.66
N VAL A 463 5.38 34.31 31.18
CA VAL A 463 6.40 33.33 31.57
C VAL A 463 7.79 33.82 31.20
N ILE A 464 8.02 34.19 29.94
CA ILE A 464 9.34 34.66 29.47
C ILE A 464 9.76 35.92 30.24
N ARG A 465 8.84 36.86 30.47
CA ARG A 465 9.10 38.07 31.27
C ARG A 465 9.49 37.73 32.71
N GLY A 466 8.78 36.80 33.35
CA GLY A 466 9.08 36.37 34.72
C GLY A 466 10.44 35.68 34.82
N LEU A 467 10.73 34.76 33.91
CA LEU A 467 11.99 34.00 33.85
C LEU A 467 13.21 34.91 33.65
N LEU A 468 13.15 35.81 32.67
CA LEU A 468 14.27 36.72 32.37
C LEU A 468 14.37 37.87 33.38
N GLY A 469 13.25 38.29 33.98
CA GLY A 469 13.24 39.29 35.04
C GLY A 469 13.95 38.84 36.31
N GLN A 470 13.90 37.54 36.64
CA GLN A 470 14.61 36.97 37.80
C GLN A 470 16.14 37.11 37.73
N VAL A 471 16.69 37.22 36.53
CA VAL A 471 18.15 37.35 36.28
C VAL A 471 18.56 38.78 35.87
N GLY A 472 17.67 39.75 36.01
CA GLY A 472 17.98 41.17 35.76
C GLY A 472 18.09 41.55 34.28
N ILE A 473 17.51 40.76 33.37
CA ILE A 473 17.47 41.05 31.94
C ILE A 473 16.27 41.97 31.62
N GLU A 474 16.50 43.02 30.84
CA GLU A 474 15.45 43.93 30.40
C GLU A 474 14.76 43.33 29.16
N VAL A 475 13.44 43.14 29.24
CA VAL A 475 12.66 42.47 28.20
C VAL A 475 11.58 43.39 27.65
N GLU A 476 11.58 43.60 26.33
CA GLU A 476 10.47 44.20 25.60
C GLU A 476 9.76 43.09 24.81
N ILE A 477 8.42 43.08 24.87
CA ILE A 477 7.60 42.03 24.25
C ILE A 477 6.75 42.63 23.15
N VAL A 478 6.70 41.95 22.01
CA VAL A 478 5.85 42.26 20.86
C VAL A 478 5.01 41.04 20.48
N ASP A 479 3.84 41.28 19.90
CA ASP A 479 2.83 40.23 19.72
C ASP A 479 2.97 39.43 18.41
N ASP A 480 3.82 39.87 17.47
CA ASP A 480 4.01 39.18 16.20
C ASP A 480 5.36 39.51 15.53
N GLY A 481 5.66 38.79 14.44
CA GLY A 481 6.91 38.96 13.69
C GLY A 481 7.03 40.29 12.97
N LEU A 482 5.92 40.97 12.65
CA LEU A 482 5.95 42.27 11.99
C LEU A 482 6.39 43.35 12.99
N GLN A 483 5.80 43.35 14.17
CA GLN A 483 6.21 44.22 15.27
C GLN A 483 7.66 43.95 15.70
N ALA A 484 8.11 42.68 15.64
CA ALA A 484 9.51 42.35 15.88
C ALA A 484 10.43 43.02 14.86
N VAL A 485 10.09 42.95 13.56
CA VAL A 485 10.83 43.66 12.51
C VAL A 485 10.82 45.17 12.76
N GLU A 486 9.67 45.77 13.09
CA GLU A 486 9.56 47.21 13.39
C GLU A 486 10.39 47.63 14.62
N ALA A 487 10.41 46.81 15.67
CA ALA A 487 11.19 47.06 16.88
C ALA A 487 12.71 47.10 16.58
N THR A 488 13.20 46.27 15.65
CA THR A 488 14.60 46.36 15.19
C THR A 488 14.90 47.61 14.36
N GLN A 489 13.89 48.39 13.94
CA GLN A 489 14.09 49.66 13.22
C GLN A 489 14.32 50.85 14.14
N THR A 490 13.78 50.76 15.36
CA THR A 490 13.68 51.89 16.26
C THR A 490 14.70 51.83 17.39
N ARG A 491 15.20 50.62 17.72
CA ARG A 491 16.15 50.38 18.81
C ARG A 491 17.11 49.23 18.47
N ASP A 492 18.29 49.28 19.09
CA ASP A 492 19.26 48.19 19.06
C ASP A 492 18.97 47.19 20.19
N TRP A 493 19.07 45.90 19.87
CA TRP A 493 18.82 44.79 20.78
C TRP A 493 20.09 43.96 20.97
N ASP A 494 20.30 43.46 22.19
CA ASP A 494 21.45 42.57 22.44
C ASP A 494 21.14 41.15 21.92
N LEU A 495 19.87 40.74 21.98
CA LEU A 495 19.33 39.43 21.58
C LEU A 495 17.84 39.55 21.21
N ILE A 496 17.36 38.69 20.30
CA ILE A 496 15.93 38.50 20.01
C ILE A 496 15.53 37.05 20.31
N LEU A 497 14.48 36.85 21.12
CA LEU A 497 13.77 35.57 21.23
C LEU A 497 12.55 35.64 20.30
N MET A 498 12.48 34.73 19.33
CA MET A 498 11.49 34.77 18.26
C MET A 498 10.65 33.51 18.28
N ASP A 499 9.36 33.62 18.60
CA ASP A 499 8.44 32.51 18.38
C ASP A 499 8.34 32.16 16.89
N VAL A 500 8.34 30.87 16.58
CA VAL A 500 8.29 30.40 15.20
C VAL A 500 6.89 30.61 14.61
N GLN A 501 5.84 30.39 15.40
CA GLN A 501 4.46 30.40 14.92
C GLN A 501 3.71 31.59 15.51
N MET A 502 3.57 32.65 14.72
CA MET A 502 2.85 33.87 15.12
C MET A 502 1.88 34.32 14.01
N PRO A 503 0.77 34.99 14.33
CA PRO A 503 -0.13 35.61 13.36
C PRO A 503 0.58 36.76 12.62
N ASN A 504 0.02 37.18 11.48
CA ASN A 504 0.52 38.25 10.59
C ASN A 504 1.86 37.94 9.90
N MET A 505 2.91 37.65 10.66
CA MET A 505 4.24 37.30 10.16
C MET A 505 4.89 36.24 11.07
N ASP A 506 5.27 35.11 10.48
CA ASP A 506 5.91 34.01 11.19
C ASP A 506 7.39 34.31 11.52
N GLY A 507 7.94 33.62 12.53
CA GLY A 507 9.30 33.83 13.01
C GLY A 507 10.38 33.68 11.93
N PRO A 508 10.34 32.63 11.07
CA PRO A 508 11.29 32.48 9.97
C PRO A 508 11.22 33.61 8.94
N THR A 509 10.04 34.13 8.61
CA THR A 509 9.90 35.25 7.65
C THR A 509 10.35 36.56 8.28
N ALA A 510 10.03 36.80 9.56
CA ALA A 510 10.55 37.93 10.32
C ALA A 510 12.08 37.91 10.38
N THR A 511 12.68 36.74 10.67
CA THR A 511 14.14 36.55 10.71
C THR A 511 14.78 36.86 9.37
N ARG A 512 14.27 36.31 8.25
CA ARG A 512 14.78 36.64 6.91
C ARG A 512 14.72 38.13 6.61
N THR A 513 13.65 38.79 7.02
CA THR A 513 13.46 40.24 6.84
C THR A 513 14.48 41.05 7.64
N ILE A 514 14.71 40.67 8.91
CA ILE A 514 15.73 41.30 9.77
C ILE A 514 17.13 41.09 9.15
N ARG A 515 17.47 39.86 8.73
CA ARG A 515 18.77 39.51 8.15
C ARG A 515 19.05 40.24 6.84
N GLN A 516 18.05 40.34 5.97
CA GLN A 516 18.16 41.09 4.72
C GLN A 516 18.47 42.57 5.00
N ARG A 517 17.77 43.17 5.97
CA ARG A 517 17.98 44.56 6.34
C ARG A 517 19.36 44.80 6.96
N GLU A 518 19.82 43.92 7.84
CA GLU A 518 21.17 43.99 8.40
C GLU A 518 22.22 44.00 7.29
N THR A 519 22.02 43.19 6.25
CA THR A 519 22.90 43.14 5.07
C THR A 519 22.80 44.42 4.24
N ASP A 520 21.59 44.88 3.91
CA ASP A 520 21.35 46.06 3.07
C ASP A 520 21.86 47.35 3.71
N GLN A 521 21.81 47.44 5.04
CA GLN A 521 22.19 48.62 5.83
C GLN A 521 23.56 48.51 6.50
N GLY A 522 24.25 47.36 6.37
CA GLY A 522 25.54 47.12 7.01
C GLY A 522 25.49 47.15 8.54
N LEU A 523 24.38 46.71 9.13
CA LEU A 523 24.18 46.69 10.58
C LEU A 523 24.87 45.47 11.20
N VAL A 524 25.21 45.58 12.49
CA VAL A 524 25.73 44.45 13.26
C VAL A 524 24.62 43.41 13.41
N ARG A 525 24.95 42.15 13.12
CA ARG A 525 24.03 41.02 13.23
C ARG A 525 23.58 40.86 14.68
N THR A 526 22.28 41.02 14.91
CA THR A 526 21.67 40.75 16.22
C THR A 526 21.36 39.25 16.33
N PRO A 527 21.78 38.54 17.39
CA PRO A 527 21.48 37.13 17.50
C PRO A 527 19.98 36.87 17.70
N ILE A 528 19.45 35.84 17.04
CA ILE A 528 18.02 35.47 17.09
C ILE A 528 17.90 34.01 17.52
N ILE A 529 17.25 33.74 18.65
CA ILE A 529 16.96 32.39 19.14
C ILE A 529 15.48 32.07 18.85
N ALA A 530 15.24 30.95 18.17
CA ALA A 530 13.91 30.46 17.88
C ALA A 530 13.28 29.85 19.14
N LEU A 531 12.04 30.22 19.45
CA LEU A 531 11.21 29.53 20.43
C LEU A 531 10.20 28.68 19.67
N THR A 532 10.23 27.35 19.84
CA THR A 532 9.33 26.45 19.08
C THR A 532 8.67 25.40 19.97
N ALA A 533 7.40 25.08 19.70
CA ALA A 533 6.71 23.97 20.34
C ALA A 533 7.14 22.58 19.81
N ASN A 534 7.93 22.53 18.73
CA ASN A 534 8.40 21.31 18.09
C ASN A 534 9.86 21.49 17.63
N ALA A 535 10.80 20.80 18.29
CA ALA A 535 12.24 20.86 17.99
C ALA A 535 12.69 19.61 17.20
N MET A 536 11.95 19.26 16.13
CA MET A 536 12.36 18.17 15.22
C MET A 536 13.54 18.64 14.35
N VAL A 537 14.47 17.73 14.02
CA VAL A 537 15.74 18.07 13.33
C VAL A 537 15.52 18.82 12.01
N GLU A 538 14.58 18.37 11.18
CA GLU A 538 14.25 19.02 9.91
C GLU A 538 13.72 20.45 10.10
N GLN A 539 12.99 20.70 11.19
CA GLN A 539 12.47 22.02 11.53
C GLN A 539 13.58 22.92 12.06
N VAL A 540 14.47 22.40 12.92
CA VAL A 540 15.65 23.12 13.42
C VAL A 540 16.55 23.57 12.26
N GLU A 541 16.85 22.68 11.32
CA GLU A 541 17.61 23.02 10.12
C GLU A 541 16.95 24.14 9.31
N SER A 542 15.62 24.08 9.15
CA SER A 542 14.88 25.13 8.43
C SER A 542 14.93 26.50 9.12
N TYR A 543 14.99 26.53 10.45
CA TYR A 543 15.07 27.76 11.25
C TYR A 543 16.47 28.36 11.18
N LEU A 544 17.51 27.53 11.30
CA LEU A 544 18.89 27.95 11.12
C LEU A 544 19.14 28.45 9.69
N ALA A 545 18.61 27.76 8.68
CA ALA A 545 18.67 28.20 7.28
C ALA A 545 17.94 29.53 7.03
N ALA A 546 16.91 29.85 7.81
CA ALA A 546 16.24 31.15 7.77
C ALA A 546 17.08 32.28 8.39
N GLY A 547 18.20 31.94 9.06
CA GLY A 547 19.16 32.88 9.63
C GLY A 547 19.09 33.04 11.15
N MET A 548 18.34 32.18 11.86
CA MET A 548 18.34 32.10 13.33
C MET A 548 19.63 31.45 13.82
N ASP A 549 20.03 31.74 15.06
CA ASP A 549 21.32 31.36 15.64
C ASP A 549 21.24 30.16 16.57
N ALA A 550 20.11 29.95 17.24
CA ALA A 550 19.85 28.77 18.04
C ALA A 550 18.34 28.51 18.15
N VAL A 551 17.98 27.37 18.74
CA VAL A 551 16.59 26.94 18.93
C VAL A 551 16.39 26.46 20.36
N VAL A 552 15.36 26.95 21.02
CA VAL A 552 14.91 26.51 22.35
C VAL A 552 13.48 25.97 22.23
N SER A 553 13.25 24.77 22.74
CA SER A 553 11.93 24.16 22.76
C SER A 553 11.06 24.75 23.87
N LYS A 554 9.76 24.92 23.60
CA LYS A 554 8.73 25.23 24.58
C LYS A 554 8.21 23.93 25.22
N PRO A 555 7.93 23.88 26.55
CA PRO A 555 8.00 24.97 27.51
C PRO A 555 9.42 25.43 27.79
N VAL A 556 9.60 26.75 27.94
CA VAL A 556 10.91 27.39 28.07
C VAL A 556 11.46 27.11 29.47
N ASP A 557 12.49 26.28 29.55
CA ASP A 557 13.25 26.05 30.78
C ASP A 557 14.29 27.16 30.98
N LEU A 558 14.34 27.75 32.18
CA LEU A 558 15.23 28.87 32.49
C LEU A 558 16.70 28.51 32.29
N LYS A 559 17.13 27.32 32.71
CA LYS A 559 18.54 26.90 32.65
C LYS A 559 18.95 26.69 31.19
N VAL A 560 18.11 26.02 30.40
CA VAL A 560 18.35 25.81 28.97
C VAL A 560 18.40 27.14 28.22
N LEU A 561 17.45 28.04 28.50
CA LEU A 561 17.42 29.36 27.87
C LEU A 561 18.68 30.16 28.18
N LEU A 562 19.09 30.26 29.45
CA LEU A 562 20.28 31.01 29.84
C LEU A 562 21.58 30.43 29.26
N THR A 563 21.68 29.10 29.20
CA THR A 563 22.82 28.42 28.57
C THR A 563 22.89 28.77 27.09
N THR A 564 21.77 28.67 26.37
CA THR A 564 21.69 28.99 24.94
C THR A 564 21.99 30.48 24.69
N ILE A 565 21.50 31.37 25.55
CA ILE A 565 21.82 32.81 25.48
C ILE A 565 23.33 33.02 25.63
N SER A 566 23.97 32.37 26.60
CA SER A 566 25.40 32.48 26.82
C SER A 566 26.23 31.98 25.62
N GLU A 567 25.84 30.84 25.04
CA GLU A 567 26.49 30.26 23.83
C GLU A 567 26.37 31.20 22.62
N VAL A 568 25.17 31.71 22.36
CA VAL A 568 24.93 32.58 21.20
C VAL A 568 25.59 33.96 21.37
N MET A 569 25.66 34.47 22.60
CA MET A 569 26.30 35.75 22.89
C MET A 569 27.83 35.66 22.92
N SER A 570 28.42 34.53 23.29
CA SER A 570 29.87 34.29 23.24
C SER A 570 30.37 34.12 21.80
N ALA A 571 29.56 33.56 20.91
CA ALA A 571 29.84 33.49 19.46
C ALA A 571 29.82 34.86 18.74
N LYS A 572 29.47 35.95 19.44
CA LYS A 572 29.36 37.33 18.91
C LYS A 572 30.69 38.11 18.91
N ILE A 573 31.81 37.50 19.33
CA ILE A 573 33.14 38.14 19.44
C ILE A 573 33.97 37.95 18.16
#